data_AF-A0A3D4Y765-F1
#
_entry.id   AF-A0A3D4Y765-F1
#
_cell.length_a   1.000
_cell.length_b   1.000
_cell.length_c   1.000
_cell.angle_alpha   90.00
_cell.angle_beta   90.00
_cell.angle_gamma   90.00
#
_symmetry.space_group_name_H-M   'P 1'
#
loop_
_entity.id
_entity.type
_entity.pdbx_description
1 polymer ?
#
loop_
_entity_poly.entity_id
_entity_poly.type
_entity_poly.pdbx_seq_one_letter_code
_entity_poly.pdbx_strand_id
1 'polypeptide(L)'
;MNTTQTTSFTKYVGLHLLFFVAWWILYTHLQTFSTWITYTALSIQPASRLGSTAEFFFYDTPKVFMLLGLIVYLVGLLRSFLSVEKTRRLLAGKSEVMGHVLAALLGIITPFCSCSAVPLFIGFVSAGVPLGVTFSFLISAPMVNEIALILLYGLLGWKIAAIYLVTGLSIAIVAGFIIGRLHPENYIEDWVKKIHLDSTQKTDLKISWHDRILFAYRSVMDIFRRIWIYVLIGIAIGAIIHGYVPESFMRLVMGAHAWWAVPLAVLLGIPLYSNAAGIMPIVEALIGKGAAIGTVLAFMMSVIALSFPEMVILRKVLKPRLIYMFLVIVTLGIILVGYLFNWIIPATF
;
A
#
# COMPACT_ATOMS: atom_id res chain seq x y z
N MET A 1 39.64 -1.63 10.84
CA MET A 1 38.68 -1.17 9.81
C MET A 1 39.41 -1.21 8.47
N ASN A 2 39.05 -2.12 7.57
CA ASN A 2 39.79 -2.38 6.33
C ASN A 2 39.52 -1.32 5.25
N THR A 3 40.59 -0.76 4.70
CA THR A 3 40.65 0.25 3.60
C THR A 3 40.05 -0.21 2.27
N THR A 4 39.76 -1.50 2.11
CA THR A 4 39.09 -2.06 0.92
C THR A 4 37.55 -1.93 0.95
N GLN A 5 36.93 -1.77 2.13
CA GLN A 5 35.48 -1.55 2.22
C GLN A 5 35.07 -0.11 1.88
N THR A 6 35.92 0.87 2.21
CA THR A 6 35.65 2.30 2.01
C THR A 6 35.68 2.72 0.54
N THR A 7 36.57 2.13 -0.28
CA THR A 7 36.67 2.41 -1.72
C THR A 7 35.54 1.78 -2.55
N SER A 8 34.99 0.64 -2.10
CA SER A 8 33.77 0.08 -2.70
C SER A 8 32.56 0.94 -2.36
N PHE A 9 32.41 1.34 -1.09
CA PHE A 9 31.28 2.12 -0.62
C PHE A 9 31.12 3.46 -1.36
N THR A 10 32.21 4.22 -1.57
CA THR A 10 32.17 5.49 -2.29
C THR A 10 31.81 5.34 -3.78
N LYS A 11 32.27 4.27 -4.44
CA LYS A 11 31.87 3.97 -5.83
C LYS A 11 30.38 3.60 -5.94
N TYR A 12 29.84 2.80 -5.02
CA TYR A 12 28.41 2.47 -5.02
C TYR A 12 27.53 3.69 -4.71
N VAL A 13 27.95 4.53 -3.76
CA VAL A 13 27.23 5.77 -3.44
C VAL A 13 27.18 6.71 -4.64
N GLY A 14 28.28 6.87 -5.38
CA GLY A 14 28.31 7.67 -6.62
C GLY A 14 27.40 7.12 -7.72
N LEU A 15 27.38 5.79 -7.92
CA LEU A 15 26.51 5.14 -8.89
C LEU A 15 25.03 5.27 -8.51
N HIS A 16 24.69 5.13 -7.23
CA HIS A 16 23.32 5.33 -6.76
C HIS A 16 22.89 6.79 -6.92
N LEU A 17 23.74 7.76 -6.57
CA LEU A 17 23.46 9.17 -6.78
C LEU A 17 23.16 9.48 -8.26
N LEU A 18 23.98 8.96 -9.18
CA LEU A 18 23.73 9.11 -10.62
C LEU A 18 22.40 8.47 -11.05
N PHE A 19 22.10 7.26 -10.57
CA PHE A 19 20.83 6.60 -10.85
C PHE A 19 19.64 7.41 -10.32
N PHE A 20 19.73 7.93 -9.09
CA PHE A 20 18.70 8.77 -8.48
C PHE A 20 18.49 10.09 -9.23
N VAL A 21 19.57 10.75 -9.66
CA VAL A 21 19.50 11.97 -10.47
C VAL A 21 18.86 11.69 -11.83
N ALA A 22 19.27 10.63 -12.51
CA ALA A 22 18.68 10.22 -13.78
C ALA A 22 17.19 9.86 -13.62
N TRP A 23 16.84 9.11 -12.57
CA TRP A 23 15.46 8.77 -12.22
C TRP A 23 14.63 10.04 -11.95
N TRP A 24 15.18 11.00 -11.21
CA TRP A 24 14.52 12.27 -10.89
C TRP A 24 14.24 13.10 -12.14
N ILE A 25 15.24 13.25 -13.02
CA ILE A 25 15.09 13.96 -14.30
C ILE A 25 14.01 13.29 -15.15
N LEU A 26 14.03 11.96 -15.26
CA LEU A 26 13.03 11.24 -16.04
C LEU A 26 11.63 11.40 -15.45
N TYR A 27 11.51 11.36 -14.13
CA TYR A 27 10.24 11.52 -13.40
C TYR A 27 9.62 12.91 -13.62
N THR A 28 10.42 13.99 -13.58
CA THR A 28 9.91 15.36 -13.77
C THR A 28 9.46 15.62 -15.21
N HIS A 29 9.99 14.88 -16.19
CA HIS A 29 9.63 15.02 -17.61
C HIS A 29 8.46 14.13 -18.04
N LEU A 30 7.91 13.28 -17.16
CA LEU A 30 6.81 12.38 -17.48
C LEU A 30 5.56 13.11 -17.99
N GLN A 31 5.22 14.27 -17.42
CA GLN A 31 4.06 15.05 -17.87
C GLN A 31 4.25 15.50 -19.32
N THR A 32 5.38 16.11 -19.64
CA THR A 32 5.72 16.57 -20.99
C THR A 32 5.76 15.42 -21.99
N PHE A 33 6.27 14.26 -21.58
CA PHE A 33 6.26 13.07 -22.42
C PHE A 33 4.84 12.56 -22.67
N SER A 34 3.99 12.53 -21.64
CA SER A 34 2.60 12.06 -21.76
C SER A 34 1.72 12.95 -22.64
N THR A 35 1.92 14.27 -22.60
CA THR A 35 1.21 15.21 -23.48
C THR A 35 1.70 15.11 -24.91
N TRP A 36 3.02 15.00 -25.10
CA TRP A 36 3.62 14.83 -26.43
C TRP A 36 3.16 13.54 -27.11
N ILE A 37 3.19 12.40 -26.40
CA ILE A 37 2.77 11.12 -27.00
C ILE A 37 1.28 11.11 -27.33
N THR A 38 0.44 11.70 -26.49
CA THR A 38 -1.01 11.69 -26.64
C THR A 38 -1.50 12.63 -27.73
N TYR A 39 -1.05 13.88 -27.70
CA TYR A 39 -1.59 14.94 -28.57
C TYR A 39 -0.77 15.15 -29.83
N THR A 40 0.54 14.92 -29.79
CA THR A 40 1.42 15.13 -30.94
C THR A 40 1.68 13.82 -31.70
N ALA A 41 2.11 12.76 -31.02
CA ALA A 41 2.45 11.51 -31.70
C ALA A 41 1.20 10.71 -32.13
N LEU A 42 0.20 10.60 -31.26
CA LEU A 42 -1.05 9.89 -31.54
C LEU A 42 -2.14 10.79 -32.17
N SER A 43 -1.90 12.11 -32.25
CA SER A 43 -2.82 13.10 -32.85
C SER A 43 -4.25 13.05 -32.28
N ILE A 44 -4.40 12.74 -30.99
CA ILE A 44 -5.69 12.71 -30.31
C ILE A 44 -6.10 14.16 -29.97
N GLN A 45 -7.39 14.50 -30.01
CA GLN A 45 -7.84 15.86 -29.72
C GLN A 45 -7.72 16.22 -28.22
N PRO A 46 -7.12 17.38 -27.86
CA PRO A 46 -6.91 17.84 -26.47
C PRO A 46 -8.17 18.07 -25.60
N ALA A 47 -9.36 18.01 -26.20
CA ALA A 47 -10.64 18.17 -25.49
C ALA A 47 -11.52 16.91 -25.54
N SER A 48 -10.98 15.79 -26.02
CA SER A 48 -11.71 14.53 -26.12
C SER A 48 -11.54 13.67 -24.87
N ARG A 49 -12.58 12.92 -24.49
CA ARG A 49 -12.51 11.93 -23.39
C ARG A 49 -11.38 10.92 -23.61
N LEU A 50 -11.21 10.48 -24.87
CA LEU A 50 -10.11 9.61 -25.28
C LEU A 50 -8.73 10.23 -25.04
N GLY A 51 -8.57 11.54 -25.30
CA GLY A 51 -7.33 12.27 -25.02
C GLY A 51 -6.99 12.25 -23.53
N SER A 52 -7.96 12.60 -22.68
CA SER A 52 -7.76 12.59 -21.23
C SER A 52 -7.46 11.19 -20.65
N THR A 53 -8.09 10.13 -21.19
CA THR A 53 -7.79 8.74 -20.81
C THR A 53 -6.39 8.33 -21.25
N ALA A 54 -6.01 8.63 -22.49
CA ALA A 54 -4.70 8.26 -23.02
C ALA A 54 -3.56 9.01 -22.30
N GLU A 55 -3.71 10.32 -22.08
CA GLU A 55 -2.74 11.12 -21.34
C GLU A 55 -2.55 10.56 -19.93
N PHE A 56 -3.65 10.29 -19.21
CA PHE A 56 -3.61 9.68 -17.88
C PHE A 56 -2.87 8.33 -17.93
N PHE A 57 -3.19 7.46 -18.89
CA PHE A 57 -2.52 6.16 -19.00
C PHE A 57 -1.01 6.28 -19.25
N PHE A 58 -0.59 7.15 -20.16
CA PHE A 58 0.82 7.35 -20.50
C PHE A 58 1.60 8.13 -19.43
N TYR A 59 0.91 8.92 -18.62
CA TYR A 59 1.51 9.58 -17.46
C TYR A 59 1.66 8.60 -16.28
N ASP A 60 0.58 7.93 -15.89
CA ASP A 60 0.55 7.09 -14.69
C ASP A 60 1.30 5.77 -14.84
N THR A 61 1.29 5.15 -16.04
CA THR A 61 2.02 3.88 -16.26
C THR A 61 3.50 3.96 -15.89
N PRO A 62 4.33 4.82 -16.53
CA PRO A 62 5.74 4.94 -16.17
C PRO A 62 5.93 5.49 -14.75
N LYS A 63 5.10 6.43 -14.31
CA LYS A 63 5.18 7.02 -12.96
C LYS A 63 5.02 5.96 -11.86
N VAL A 64 4.00 5.11 -11.97
CA VAL A 64 3.74 4.03 -11.02
C VAL A 64 4.87 3.01 -11.05
N PHE A 65 5.36 2.60 -12.21
CA PHE A 65 6.47 1.64 -12.29
C PHE A 65 7.79 2.19 -11.75
N MET A 66 8.08 3.48 -12.00
CA MET A 66 9.25 4.16 -11.46
C MET A 66 9.19 4.27 -9.94
N LEU A 67 8.03 4.66 -9.39
CA LEU A 67 7.81 4.74 -7.95
C LEU A 67 7.86 3.35 -7.30
N LEU A 68 7.20 2.35 -7.90
CA LEU A 68 7.23 0.97 -7.42
C LEU A 68 8.66 0.42 -7.40
N GLY A 69 9.41 0.62 -8.48
CA GLY A 69 10.81 0.19 -8.58
C GLY A 69 11.68 0.84 -7.51
N LEU A 70 11.53 2.15 -7.31
CA LEU A 70 12.27 2.90 -6.29
C LEU A 70 11.91 2.45 -4.87
N ILE A 71 10.62 2.36 -4.55
CA ILE A 71 10.15 1.96 -3.22
C ILE A 71 10.58 0.53 -2.94
N VAL A 72 10.41 -0.40 -3.87
CA VAL A 72 10.83 -1.80 -3.69
C VAL A 72 12.34 -1.91 -3.54
N TYR A 73 13.11 -1.10 -4.27
CA TYR A 73 14.56 -1.04 -4.11
C TYR A 73 14.96 -0.54 -2.71
N LEU A 74 14.40 0.60 -2.28
CA LEU A 74 14.65 1.18 -0.95
C LEU A 74 14.21 0.23 0.16
N VAL A 75 13.04 -0.39 0.02
CA VAL A 75 12.53 -1.36 0.98
C VAL A 75 13.37 -2.63 1.02
N GLY A 76 13.80 -3.16 -0.14
CA GLY A 76 14.72 -4.28 -0.21
C GLY A 76 16.05 -3.97 0.48
N LEU A 77 16.55 -2.75 0.30
CA LEU A 77 17.74 -2.25 0.98
C LEU A 77 17.49 -2.11 2.49
N LEU A 78 16.38 -1.49 2.93
CA LEU A 78 15.99 -1.35 4.34
C LEU A 78 15.79 -2.70 5.03
N ARG A 79 15.18 -3.68 4.36
CA ARG A 79 15.04 -5.07 4.84
C ARG A 79 16.37 -5.73 5.10
N SER A 80 17.39 -5.41 4.31
CA SER A 80 18.74 -5.90 4.59
C SER A 80 19.31 -5.38 5.92
N PHE A 81 18.74 -4.32 6.49
CA PHE A 81 19.08 -3.79 7.82
C PHE A 81 18.11 -4.24 8.92
N LEU A 82 16.86 -4.53 8.58
CA LEU A 82 15.84 -5.02 9.51
C LEU A 82 15.88 -6.55 9.61
N SER A 83 16.56 -7.08 10.62
CA SER A 83 16.49 -8.52 10.88
C SER A 83 15.11 -8.88 11.43
N VAL A 84 14.46 -9.85 10.78
CA VAL A 84 13.20 -10.46 11.23
C VAL A 84 13.30 -10.91 12.69
N GLU A 85 14.49 -11.30 13.14
CA GLU A 85 14.79 -11.70 14.51
C GLU A 85 14.68 -10.56 15.55
N LYS A 86 15.05 -9.31 15.21
CA LYS A 86 14.85 -8.17 16.13
C LYS A 86 13.37 -7.88 16.31
N THR A 87 12.61 -7.92 15.21
CA THR A 87 11.17 -7.74 15.25
C THR A 87 10.49 -8.90 15.98
N ARG A 88 10.94 -10.14 15.76
CA ARG A 88 10.52 -11.30 16.55
C ARG A 88 10.73 -11.07 18.03
N ARG A 89 11.91 -10.67 18.49
CA ARG A 89 12.15 -10.43 19.93
C ARG A 89 11.29 -9.31 20.51
N LEU A 90 10.90 -8.33 19.69
CA LEU A 90 9.99 -7.27 20.09
C LEU A 90 8.55 -7.79 20.29
N LEU A 91 8.10 -8.72 19.44
CA LEU A 91 6.73 -9.22 19.42
C LEU A 91 6.53 -10.56 20.19
N ALA A 92 7.56 -11.39 20.29
CA ALA A 92 7.51 -12.73 20.89
C ALA A 92 7.49 -12.65 22.42
N GLY A 93 6.58 -13.39 23.05
CA GLY A 93 6.43 -13.45 24.51
C GLY A 93 5.69 -12.25 25.13
N LYS A 94 5.10 -11.36 24.32
CA LYS A 94 4.21 -10.30 24.81
C LYS A 94 2.77 -10.83 24.97
N SER A 95 1.98 -10.16 25.82
CA SER A 95 0.55 -10.45 25.94
C SER A 95 -0.15 -10.25 24.59
N GLU A 96 -1.22 -11.01 24.34
CA GLU A 96 -1.98 -11.03 23.07
C GLU A 96 -2.28 -9.60 22.58
N VAL A 97 -2.85 -8.75 23.45
CA VAL A 97 -3.19 -7.35 23.16
C VAL A 97 -1.96 -6.50 22.83
N MET A 98 -0.88 -6.64 23.60
CA MET A 98 0.36 -5.88 23.38
C MET A 98 1.01 -6.28 22.05
N GLY A 99 0.93 -7.55 21.67
CA GLY A 99 1.38 -8.04 20.37
C GLY A 99 0.68 -7.31 19.23
N HIS A 100 -0.65 -7.23 19.24
CA HIS A 100 -1.42 -6.53 18.20
C HIS A 100 -1.08 -5.04 18.11
N VAL A 101 -0.98 -4.36 19.25
CA VAL A 101 -0.63 -2.92 19.29
C VAL A 101 0.76 -2.69 18.69
N LEU A 102 1.77 -3.45 19.13
CA LEU A 102 3.14 -3.31 18.64
C LEU A 102 3.23 -3.64 17.15
N ALA A 103 2.53 -4.66 16.67
CA ALA A 103 2.50 -5.03 15.26
C ALA A 103 1.86 -3.95 14.39
N ALA A 104 0.74 -3.36 14.83
CA ALA A 104 0.08 -2.29 14.10
C ALA A 104 0.94 -1.01 14.07
N LEU A 105 1.54 -0.62 15.21
CA LEU A 105 2.49 0.50 15.28
C LEU A 105 3.71 0.28 14.40
N LEU A 106 4.25 -0.94 14.38
CA LEU A 106 5.34 -1.29 13.48
C LEU A 106 4.92 -1.09 12.02
N GLY A 107 3.69 -1.47 11.65
CA GLY A 107 3.14 -1.25 10.31
C GLY A 107 3.19 0.21 9.89
N ILE A 108 2.80 1.13 10.78
CA ILE A 108 2.79 2.59 10.53
C ILE A 108 4.21 3.14 10.32
N ILE A 109 5.16 2.72 11.15
CA ILE A 109 6.54 3.22 11.10
C ILE A 109 7.29 2.66 9.90
N THR A 110 6.87 1.50 9.41
CA THR A 110 7.55 0.85 8.31
C THR A 110 7.03 1.37 6.96
N PRO A 111 7.92 1.84 6.06
CA PRO A 111 7.54 2.31 4.74
C PRO A 111 7.26 1.13 3.78
N PHE A 112 6.52 0.13 4.25
CA PHE A 112 6.21 -1.06 3.48
C PHE A 112 4.88 -0.86 2.77
N CYS A 113 4.96 -0.69 1.44
CA CYS A 113 3.81 -0.89 0.59
C CYS A 113 3.25 -2.31 0.75
N SER A 114 2.00 -2.47 0.35
CA SER A 114 1.28 -3.75 0.29
C SER A 114 2.12 -4.86 -0.39
N CYS A 115 2.83 -4.51 -1.47
CA CYS A 115 3.82 -5.33 -2.17
C CYS A 115 4.94 -5.95 -1.32
N SER A 116 5.33 -5.23 -0.27
CA SER A 116 6.41 -5.59 0.64
C SER A 116 5.86 -6.29 1.89
N ALA A 117 4.65 -5.97 2.31
CA ALA A 117 4.05 -6.52 3.53
C ALA A 117 4.01 -8.05 3.54
N VAL A 118 3.78 -8.70 2.40
CA VAL A 118 3.67 -10.18 2.30
C VAL A 118 4.97 -10.93 2.65
N PRO A 119 6.16 -10.62 2.11
CA PRO A 119 7.37 -11.30 2.57
C PRO A 119 7.70 -11.08 4.06
N LEU A 120 7.28 -9.97 4.66
CA LEU A 120 7.42 -9.78 6.11
C LEU A 120 6.38 -10.54 6.91
N PHE A 121 5.15 -10.63 6.39
CA PHE A 121 4.13 -11.50 6.94
C PHE A 121 4.66 -12.93 7.03
N ILE A 122 5.24 -13.45 5.94
CA ILE A 122 5.90 -14.77 5.95
C ILE A 122 7.01 -14.80 7.00
N GLY A 123 7.89 -13.80 7.02
CA GLY A 123 8.98 -13.72 8.00
C GLY A 123 8.51 -13.76 9.46
N PHE A 124 7.44 -13.04 9.81
CA PHE A 124 6.86 -13.04 11.15
C PHE A 124 6.22 -14.38 11.52
N VAL A 125 5.50 -15.00 10.57
CA VAL A 125 4.91 -16.33 10.77
C VAL A 125 5.99 -17.40 10.94
N SER A 126 7.04 -17.36 10.12
CA SER A 126 8.22 -18.22 10.25
C SER A 126 8.97 -17.99 11.57
N ALA A 127 8.95 -16.76 12.08
CA ALA A 127 9.51 -16.42 13.38
C ALA A 127 8.62 -16.83 14.57
N GLY A 128 7.47 -17.47 14.32
CA GLY A 128 6.54 -17.93 15.36
C GLY A 128 5.70 -16.81 15.99
N VAL A 129 5.59 -15.64 15.35
CA VAL A 129 4.64 -14.61 15.77
C VAL A 129 3.21 -15.10 15.47
N PRO A 130 2.26 -14.98 16.41
CA PRO A 130 0.87 -15.39 16.18
C PRO A 130 0.29 -14.75 14.91
N LEU A 131 -0.49 -15.53 14.14
CA LEU A 131 -1.03 -15.06 12.86
C LEU A 131 -1.91 -13.82 13.02
N GLY A 132 -2.78 -13.77 14.03
CA GLY A 132 -3.62 -12.60 14.31
C GLY A 132 -2.82 -11.31 14.51
N VAL A 133 -1.70 -11.38 15.25
CA VAL A 133 -0.78 -10.26 15.46
C VAL A 133 -0.15 -9.83 14.13
N THR A 134 0.25 -10.80 13.32
CA THR A 134 0.80 -10.55 11.98
C THR A 134 -0.23 -9.88 11.05
N PHE A 135 -1.51 -10.21 11.16
CA PHE A 135 -2.60 -9.54 10.43
C PHE A 135 -2.78 -8.07 10.87
N SER A 136 -2.61 -7.75 12.15
CA SER A 136 -2.62 -6.34 12.59
C SER A 136 -1.52 -5.52 11.92
N PHE A 137 -0.32 -6.08 11.76
CA PHE A 137 0.74 -5.45 10.95
C PHE A 137 0.34 -5.34 9.47
N LEU A 138 -0.15 -6.44 8.87
CA LEU A 138 -0.50 -6.52 7.46
C LEU A 138 -1.58 -5.50 7.06
N ILE A 139 -2.56 -5.26 7.95
CA ILE A 139 -3.64 -4.29 7.75
C ILE A 139 -3.14 -2.87 7.95
N SER A 140 -2.38 -2.62 9.03
CA SER A 140 -1.95 -1.27 9.38
C SER A 140 -0.93 -0.69 8.39
N ALA A 141 -0.02 -1.51 7.86
CA ALA A 141 1.08 -1.07 7.01
C ALA A 141 0.65 -0.32 5.74
N PRO A 142 -0.27 -0.85 4.90
CA PRO A 142 -0.77 -0.08 3.77
C PRO A 142 -1.75 1.02 4.22
N MET A 143 -2.64 0.74 5.18
CA MET A 143 -3.78 1.59 5.51
C MET A 143 -3.40 2.91 6.20
N VAL A 144 -2.41 2.88 7.11
CA VAL A 144 -2.00 4.03 7.92
C VAL A 144 -0.51 4.30 7.73
N ASN A 145 -0.08 4.41 6.48
CA ASN A 145 1.31 4.72 6.17
C ASN A 145 1.63 6.21 6.36
N GLU A 146 2.93 6.50 6.48
CA GLU A 146 3.49 7.83 6.68
C GLU A 146 3.09 8.80 5.56
N ILE A 147 3.03 8.32 4.31
CA ILE A 147 2.69 9.14 3.15
C ILE A 147 1.23 9.62 3.24
N ALA A 148 0.30 8.71 3.55
CA ALA A 148 -1.11 9.02 3.73
C ALA A 148 -1.31 10.04 4.87
N LEU A 149 -0.62 9.85 5.99
CA LEU A 149 -0.73 10.76 7.13
C LEU A 149 -0.20 12.16 6.83
N ILE A 150 0.94 12.27 6.13
CA ILE A 150 1.53 13.55 5.73
C ILE A 150 0.59 14.29 4.76
N LEU A 151 0.05 13.58 3.77
CA LEU A 151 -0.86 14.17 2.79
C LEU A 151 -2.20 14.58 3.42
N LEU A 152 -2.79 13.73 4.27
CA LEU A 152 -4.01 14.07 5.01
C LEU A 152 -3.80 15.23 5.97
N TYR A 153 -2.64 15.29 6.63
CA TYR A 153 -2.28 16.44 7.47
C TYR A 153 -2.21 17.72 6.64
N GLY A 154 -1.58 17.68 5.46
CA GLY A 154 -1.48 18.83 4.56
C GLY A 154 -2.84 19.29 4.02
N LEU A 155 -3.73 18.35 3.69
CA LEU A 155 -5.00 18.64 3.06
C LEU A 155 -6.13 18.99 4.05
N LEU A 156 -6.24 18.22 5.13
CA LEU A 156 -7.39 18.23 6.05
C LEU A 156 -7.00 18.67 7.47
N GLY A 157 -5.73 18.96 7.69
CA GLY A 157 -5.20 19.40 8.98
C GLY A 157 -5.01 18.27 10.00
N TRP A 158 -4.40 18.65 11.12
CA TRP A 158 -3.93 17.69 12.12
C TRP A 158 -5.05 16.90 12.80
N LYS A 159 -6.23 17.51 13.00
CA LYS A 159 -7.36 16.86 13.70
C LYS A 159 -7.83 15.63 12.92
N ILE A 160 -8.02 15.78 11.61
CA ILE A 160 -8.49 14.70 10.74
C ILE A 160 -7.41 13.61 10.61
N ALA A 161 -6.15 14.02 10.42
CA ALA A 161 -5.02 13.08 10.37
C ALA A 161 -4.87 12.26 11.67
N ALA A 162 -5.06 12.88 12.83
CA ALA A 162 -4.99 12.20 14.13
C ALA A 162 -6.15 11.21 14.33
N ILE A 163 -7.37 11.60 13.96
CA ILE A 163 -8.53 10.68 14.01
C ILE A 163 -8.30 9.51 13.04
N TYR A 164 -7.76 9.77 11.85
CA TYR A 164 -7.45 8.73 10.85
C TYR A 164 -6.42 7.74 11.36
N LEU A 165 -5.36 8.24 12.01
CA LEU A 165 -4.33 7.43 12.65
C LEU A 165 -4.94 6.51 13.72
N VAL A 166 -5.73 7.06 14.65
CA VAL A 166 -6.32 6.31 15.76
C VAL A 166 -7.33 5.28 15.26
N THR A 167 -8.22 5.69 14.34
CA THR A 167 -9.28 4.81 13.81
C THR A 167 -8.69 3.70 12.94
N GLY A 168 -7.70 4.01 12.09
CA GLY A 168 -6.99 3.02 11.30
C GLY A 168 -6.20 2.03 12.17
N LEU A 169 -5.48 2.50 13.20
CA LEU A 169 -4.80 1.61 14.16
C LEU A 169 -5.81 0.71 14.89
N SER A 170 -6.95 1.27 15.27
CA SER A 170 -8.03 0.52 15.93
C SER A 170 -8.58 -0.58 15.03
N ILE A 171 -8.86 -0.30 13.75
CA ILE A 171 -9.28 -1.32 12.78
C ILE A 171 -8.23 -2.41 12.69
N ALA A 172 -6.95 -2.07 12.53
CA ALA A 172 -5.89 -3.06 12.35
C ALA A 172 -5.75 -3.99 13.58
N ILE A 173 -5.84 -3.44 14.79
CA ILE A 173 -5.80 -4.21 16.04
C ILE A 173 -7.03 -5.11 16.15
N VAL A 174 -8.23 -4.55 16.01
CA VAL A 174 -9.49 -5.30 16.18
C VAL A 174 -9.65 -6.36 15.09
N ALA A 175 -9.39 -6.02 13.84
CA ALA A 175 -9.47 -6.98 12.73
C ALA A 175 -8.43 -8.10 12.87
N GLY A 176 -7.18 -7.78 13.22
CA GLY A 176 -6.16 -8.80 13.48
C GLY A 176 -6.51 -9.70 14.66
N PHE A 177 -7.09 -9.14 15.73
CA PHE A 177 -7.58 -9.91 16.88
C PHE A 177 -8.73 -10.85 16.49
N ILE A 178 -9.75 -10.36 15.77
CA ILE A 178 -10.86 -11.17 15.28
C ILE A 178 -10.35 -12.28 14.36
N ILE A 179 -9.48 -11.96 13.40
CA ILE A 179 -8.90 -12.96 12.49
C ILE A 179 -8.13 -14.01 13.28
N GLY A 180 -7.35 -13.61 14.29
CA GLY A 180 -6.62 -14.54 15.16
C GLY A 180 -7.54 -15.52 15.90
N ARG A 181 -8.71 -15.06 16.36
CA ARG A 181 -9.71 -15.91 17.04
C ARG A 181 -10.41 -16.89 16.11
N LEU A 182 -10.31 -16.70 14.80
CA LEU A 182 -10.89 -17.60 13.79
C LEU A 182 -9.93 -18.70 13.35
N HIS A 183 -8.82 -18.91 14.08
CA HIS A 183 -7.81 -19.94 13.83
C HIS A 183 -7.31 -19.96 12.37
N PRO A 184 -6.67 -18.86 11.92
CA PRO A 184 -6.25 -18.68 10.54
C PRO A 184 -5.17 -19.68 10.10
N GLU A 185 -4.55 -20.41 11.05
CA GLU A 185 -3.51 -21.42 10.82
C GLU A 185 -3.98 -22.53 9.86
N ASN A 186 -5.28 -22.83 9.86
CA ASN A 186 -5.85 -23.83 8.96
C ASN A 186 -5.90 -23.35 7.50
N TYR A 187 -5.91 -22.04 7.30
CA TYR A 187 -6.19 -21.39 6.03
C TYR A 187 -4.99 -20.65 5.43
N ILE A 188 -3.78 -20.87 5.94
CA ILE A 188 -2.53 -20.50 5.25
C ILE A 188 -2.08 -21.61 4.30
N GLU A 189 -1.35 -21.26 3.24
CA GLU A 189 -0.82 -22.20 2.26
C GLU A 189 0.19 -23.17 2.90
N ASP A 190 0.23 -24.41 2.42
CA ASP A 190 0.94 -25.49 3.10
C ASP A 190 2.47 -25.31 3.06
N TRP A 191 2.99 -24.61 2.05
CA TRP A 191 4.40 -24.24 1.99
C TRP A 191 4.79 -23.21 3.07
N VAL A 192 3.87 -22.33 3.47
CA VAL A 192 4.07 -21.38 4.57
C VAL A 192 4.08 -22.12 5.90
N LYS A 193 3.22 -23.13 6.07
CA LYS A 193 3.19 -24.00 7.27
C LYS A 193 4.49 -24.78 7.45
N LYS A 194 5.09 -25.28 6.37
CA LYS A 194 6.35 -26.03 6.43
C LYS A 194 7.51 -25.17 6.92
N ILE A 195 7.59 -23.90 6.48
CA ILE A 195 8.62 -22.96 6.96
C ILE A 195 8.45 -22.68 8.46
N HIS A 196 7.22 -22.66 8.98
CA HIS A 196 6.95 -22.50 10.41
C HIS A 196 7.46 -23.69 11.25
N LEU A 197 7.48 -24.90 10.70
CA LEU A 197 7.91 -26.12 11.39
C LEU A 197 9.45 -26.32 11.35
N ASP A 198 10.13 -25.83 10.31
CA ASP A 198 11.59 -25.98 10.13
C ASP A 198 12.43 -24.88 10.83
N SER A 199 11.83 -24.09 11.73
CA SER A 199 12.39 -22.87 12.33
C SER A 199 13.60 -23.05 13.27
N THR A 200 14.26 -24.20 13.27
CA THR A 200 15.37 -24.55 14.18
C THR A 200 16.78 -24.49 13.59
N GLN A 201 17.02 -23.82 12.46
CA GLN A 201 18.40 -23.56 12.01
C GLN A 201 18.71 -22.10 11.65
N LYS A 202 19.75 -21.61 12.36
CA LYS A 202 20.40 -20.30 12.32
C LYS A 202 21.07 -20.02 10.98
N THR A 203 21.17 -18.75 10.60
CA THR A 203 22.48 -18.09 10.37
C THR A 203 22.31 -16.58 10.24
N ASP A 204 22.95 -15.82 11.14
CA ASP A 204 23.29 -14.42 10.90
C ASP A 204 24.40 -14.40 9.84
N LEU A 205 24.02 -14.42 8.56
CA LEU A 205 24.95 -14.08 7.50
C LEU A 205 25.20 -12.57 7.60
N LYS A 206 26.44 -12.15 7.87
CA LYS A 206 26.87 -10.76 7.68
C LYS A 206 26.83 -10.47 6.18
N ILE A 207 25.67 -10.07 5.68
CA ILE A 207 25.45 -9.74 4.27
C ILE A 207 26.35 -8.55 3.91
N SER A 208 27.27 -8.76 2.95
CA SER A 208 28.14 -7.72 2.40
C SER A 208 27.30 -6.63 1.73
N TRP A 209 27.79 -5.38 1.67
CA TRP A 209 27.09 -4.28 1.01
C TRP A 209 26.67 -4.60 -0.44
N HIS A 210 27.48 -5.36 -1.16
CA HIS A 210 27.18 -5.82 -2.53
C HIS A 210 25.98 -6.78 -2.55
N ASP A 211 25.96 -7.74 -1.63
CA ASP A 211 24.90 -8.73 -1.53
C ASP A 211 23.56 -8.07 -1.12
N ARG A 212 23.61 -6.98 -0.35
CA ARG A 212 22.42 -6.17 0.01
C ARG A 212 21.83 -5.46 -1.21
N ILE A 213 22.68 -4.85 -2.04
CA ILE A 213 22.26 -4.16 -3.27
C ILE A 213 21.72 -5.19 -4.28
N LEU A 214 22.40 -6.32 -4.44
CA LEU A 214 21.97 -7.40 -5.32
C LEU A 214 20.63 -8.00 -4.85
N PHE A 215 20.45 -8.17 -3.55
CA PHE A 215 19.18 -8.60 -2.96
C PHE A 215 18.05 -7.60 -3.22
N ALA A 216 18.31 -6.30 -3.05
CA ALA A 216 17.35 -5.25 -3.35
C ALA A 216 16.94 -5.26 -4.83
N TYR A 217 17.92 -5.35 -5.74
CA TYR A 217 17.64 -5.40 -7.18
C TYR A 217 16.86 -6.65 -7.60
N ARG A 218 17.23 -7.83 -7.10
CA ARG A 218 16.47 -9.08 -7.34
C ARG A 218 15.04 -8.98 -6.83
N SER A 219 14.84 -8.35 -5.67
CA SER A 219 13.50 -8.09 -5.12
C SER A 219 12.67 -7.23 -6.06
N VAL A 220 13.25 -6.18 -6.66
CA VAL A 220 12.57 -5.36 -7.67
C VAL A 220 12.16 -6.22 -8.87
N MET A 221 13.08 -7.01 -9.42
CA MET A 221 12.81 -7.83 -10.62
C MET A 221 11.73 -8.89 -10.36
N ASP A 222 11.78 -9.57 -9.22
CA ASP A 222 10.80 -10.59 -8.86
C ASP A 222 9.39 -10.01 -8.68
N ILE A 223 9.30 -8.86 -8.00
CA ILE A 223 8.02 -8.15 -7.80
C ILE A 223 7.49 -7.64 -9.14
N PHE A 224 8.35 -6.98 -9.94
CA PHE A 224 7.96 -6.47 -11.25
C PHE A 224 7.43 -7.58 -12.15
N ARG A 225 8.16 -8.69 -12.31
CA ARG A 225 7.76 -9.84 -13.14
C ARG A 225 6.42 -10.45 -12.72
N ARG A 226 6.08 -10.38 -11.43
CA ARG A 226 4.85 -10.96 -10.88
C ARG A 226 3.62 -10.06 -11.01
N ILE A 227 3.80 -8.74 -11.06
CA ILE A 227 2.69 -7.78 -10.89
C ILE A 227 2.50 -6.86 -12.10
N TRP A 228 3.50 -6.69 -12.98
CA TRP A 228 3.45 -5.67 -14.05
C TRP A 228 2.20 -5.73 -14.93
N ILE A 229 1.72 -6.93 -15.30
CA ILE A 229 0.50 -7.07 -16.10
C ILE A 229 -0.75 -6.63 -15.34
N TYR A 230 -0.82 -6.92 -14.04
CA TYR A 230 -1.95 -6.54 -13.19
C TYR A 230 -1.95 -5.03 -12.93
N VAL A 231 -0.77 -4.43 -12.72
CA VAL A 231 -0.61 -2.97 -12.60
C VAL A 231 -1.07 -2.30 -13.89
N LEU A 232 -0.62 -2.80 -15.05
CA LEU A 232 -0.97 -2.24 -16.36
C LEU A 232 -2.48 -2.29 -16.62
N ILE A 233 -3.12 -3.43 -16.32
CA ILE A 233 -4.58 -3.58 -16.42
C ILE A 233 -5.30 -2.62 -15.47
N GLY A 234 -4.83 -2.50 -14.22
CA GLY A 234 -5.41 -1.59 -13.24
C GLY A 234 -5.33 -0.12 -13.67
N ILE A 235 -4.17 0.31 -14.20
CA ILE A 235 -3.98 1.67 -14.73
C ILE A 235 -4.84 1.90 -15.97
N ALA A 236 -4.97 0.90 -16.86
CA ALA A 236 -5.85 1.00 -18.03
C ALA A 236 -7.32 1.21 -17.61
N ILE A 237 -7.81 0.44 -16.64
CA ILE A 237 -9.16 0.59 -16.10
C ILE A 237 -9.31 1.96 -15.42
N GLY A 238 -8.33 2.37 -14.60
CA GLY A 238 -8.32 3.69 -13.94
C GLY A 238 -8.35 4.85 -14.94
N ALA A 239 -7.61 4.73 -16.04
CA ALA A 239 -7.58 5.73 -17.12
C ALA A 239 -8.92 5.84 -17.85
N ILE A 240 -9.59 4.70 -18.08
CA ILE A 240 -10.94 4.68 -18.66
C ILE A 240 -11.92 5.34 -17.67
N ILE A 241 -11.86 4.98 -16.39
CA ILE A 241 -12.69 5.59 -15.36
C ILE A 241 -12.46 7.11 -15.32
N HIS A 242 -11.21 7.56 -15.33
CA HIS A 242 -10.86 8.98 -15.27
C HIS A 242 -11.42 9.78 -16.47
N GLY A 243 -11.30 9.28 -17.69
CA GLY A 243 -11.78 10.01 -18.87
C GLY A 243 -13.27 9.86 -19.16
N TYR A 244 -13.92 8.78 -18.68
CA TYR A 244 -15.32 8.48 -19.02
C TYR A 244 -16.31 8.63 -17.88
N VAL A 245 -15.89 8.55 -16.60
CA VAL A 245 -16.80 8.71 -15.47
C VAL A 245 -16.97 10.21 -15.18
N PRO A 246 -18.18 10.76 -15.39
CA PRO A 246 -18.41 12.18 -15.17
C PRO A 246 -18.26 12.54 -13.69
N GLU A 247 -17.72 13.72 -13.41
CA GLU A 247 -17.63 14.24 -12.05
C GLU A 247 -18.99 14.35 -11.36
N SER A 248 -20.07 14.52 -12.13
CA SER A 248 -21.46 14.49 -11.63
C SER A 248 -21.90 13.10 -11.16
N PHE A 249 -21.40 12.03 -11.78
CA PHE A 249 -21.67 10.66 -11.33
C PHE A 249 -20.97 10.39 -10.00
N MET A 250 -19.70 10.79 -9.85
CA MET A 250 -19.01 10.67 -8.57
C MET A 250 -19.68 11.51 -7.46
N ARG A 251 -20.15 12.73 -7.78
CA ARG A 251 -20.93 13.54 -6.82
C ARG A 251 -22.27 12.91 -6.44
N LEU A 252 -22.96 12.24 -7.37
CA LEU A 252 -24.25 11.59 -7.10
C LEU A 252 -24.08 10.30 -6.26
N VAL A 253 -23.01 9.57 -6.52
CA VAL A 253 -22.70 8.28 -5.88
C VAL A 253 -22.03 8.46 -4.51
N MET A 254 -21.21 9.51 -4.35
CA MET A 254 -20.48 9.82 -3.10
C MET A 254 -21.04 11.05 -2.37
N GLY A 255 -22.19 11.56 -2.82
CA GLY A 255 -22.86 12.74 -2.28
C GLY A 255 -23.33 12.56 -0.83
N ALA A 256 -23.40 13.67 -0.11
CA ALA A 256 -23.70 13.69 1.32
C ALA A 256 -25.14 13.23 1.64
N HIS A 257 -25.28 12.59 2.81
CA HIS A 257 -26.51 12.18 3.52
C HIS A 257 -27.13 10.81 3.21
N ALA A 258 -26.64 10.07 2.20
CA ALA A 258 -27.08 8.70 1.98
C ALA A 258 -26.28 7.71 2.86
N TRP A 259 -26.99 6.88 3.65
CA TRP A 259 -26.35 5.81 4.43
C TRP A 259 -25.56 4.85 3.52
N TRP A 260 -26.05 4.58 2.30
CA TRP A 260 -25.39 3.67 1.36
C TRP A 260 -24.12 4.24 0.71
N ALA A 261 -23.83 5.53 0.84
CA ALA A 261 -22.68 6.17 0.18
C ALA A 261 -21.36 5.58 0.68
N VAL A 262 -21.23 5.32 1.99
CA VAL A 262 -20.00 4.76 2.58
C VAL A 262 -19.75 3.32 2.09
N PRO A 263 -20.70 2.35 2.22
CA PRO A 263 -20.51 1.02 1.67
C PRO A 263 -20.21 1.01 0.18
N LEU A 264 -20.92 1.83 -0.61
CA LEU A 264 -20.70 1.88 -2.06
C LEU A 264 -19.32 2.42 -2.40
N ALA A 265 -18.88 3.48 -1.72
CA ALA A 265 -17.53 4.01 -1.87
C ALA A 265 -16.47 2.94 -1.55
N VAL A 266 -16.62 2.21 -0.43
CA VAL A 266 -15.70 1.12 -0.09
C VAL A 266 -15.67 0.04 -1.17
N LEU A 267 -16.84 -0.40 -1.66
CA LEU A 267 -16.93 -1.41 -2.72
C LEU A 267 -16.32 -0.94 -4.05
N LEU A 268 -16.49 0.33 -4.40
CA LEU A 268 -15.87 0.92 -5.59
C LEU A 268 -14.35 1.07 -5.43
N GLY A 269 -13.85 1.18 -4.19
CA GLY A 269 -12.42 1.24 -3.90
C GLY A 269 -11.69 -0.09 -4.09
N ILE A 270 -12.32 -1.22 -3.78
CA ILE A 270 -11.68 -2.56 -3.80
C ILE A 270 -11.06 -2.92 -5.18
N PRO A 271 -11.73 -2.71 -6.33
CA PRO A 271 -11.15 -3.02 -7.62
C PRO A 271 -10.03 -2.07 -8.04
N LEU A 272 -10.00 -0.86 -7.48
CA LEU A 272 -9.07 0.18 -7.88
C LEU A 272 -7.68 -0.11 -7.32
N TYR A 273 -6.69 -0.02 -8.19
CA TYR A 273 -5.30 -0.09 -7.79
C TYR A 273 -4.74 1.33 -7.67
N SER A 274 -4.41 1.74 -6.45
CA SER A 274 -3.64 2.96 -6.23
C SER A 274 -2.89 2.91 -4.90
N ASN A 275 -1.86 3.74 -4.78
CA ASN A 275 -1.18 4.01 -3.52
C ASN A 275 -1.72 5.31 -2.89
N ALA A 276 -1.32 5.61 -1.65
CA ALA A 276 -1.80 6.78 -0.94
C ALA A 276 -1.58 8.11 -1.69
N ALA A 277 -0.47 8.25 -2.42
CA ALA A 277 -0.19 9.44 -3.21
C ALA A 277 -1.02 9.50 -4.50
N GLY A 278 -1.22 8.36 -5.17
CA GLY A 278 -1.96 8.27 -6.43
C GLY A 278 -3.47 8.52 -6.25
N ILE A 279 -4.04 8.18 -5.10
CA ILE A 279 -5.46 8.43 -4.81
C ILE A 279 -5.73 9.86 -4.30
N MET A 280 -4.69 10.60 -3.88
CA MET A 280 -4.83 11.92 -3.26
C MET A 280 -5.52 12.96 -4.16
N PRO A 281 -5.16 13.13 -5.45
CA PRO A 281 -5.85 14.10 -6.31
C PRO A 281 -7.35 13.81 -6.46
N ILE A 282 -7.74 12.54 -6.44
CA ILE A 282 -9.14 12.12 -6.49
C ILE A 282 -9.83 12.49 -5.18
N VAL A 283 -9.19 12.22 -4.04
CA VAL A 283 -9.69 12.61 -2.71
C VAL A 283 -9.90 14.12 -2.62
N GLU A 284 -8.92 14.92 -3.05
CA GLU A 284 -9.01 16.38 -3.11
C GLU A 284 -10.17 16.86 -3.98
N ALA A 285 -10.28 16.31 -5.20
CA ALA A 285 -11.35 16.66 -6.13
C ALA A 285 -12.74 16.29 -5.58
N LEU A 286 -12.88 15.17 -4.88
CA LEU A 286 -14.14 14.74 -4.28
C LEU A 286 -14.53 15.65 -3.10
N ILE A 287 -13.58 15.99 -2.22
CA ILE A 287 -13.82 16.89 -1.10
C ILE A 287 -14.16 18.30 -1.59
N GLY A 288 -13.41 18.83 -2.57
CA GLY A 288 -13.70 20.13 -3.18
C GLY A 288 -15.06 20.19 -3.89
N LYS A 289 -15.64 19.04 -4.24
CA LYS A 289 -16.97 18.89 -4.84
C LYS A 289 -18.08 18.64 -3.81
N GLY A 290 -17.78 18.71 -2.51
CA GLY A 290 -18.75 18.56 -1.43
C GLY A 290 -19.06 17.11 -1.03
N ALA A 291 -18.21 16.15 -1.40
CA ALA A 291 -18.36 14.78 -0.90
C ALA A 291 -18.12 14.73 0.63
N ALA A 292 -18.87 13.88 1.33
CA ALA A 292 -18.70 13.73 2.77
C ALA A 292 -17.31 13.17 3.10
N ILE A 293 -16.59 13.82 4.02
CA ILE A 293 -15.18 13.50 4.33
C ILE A 293 -15.04 12.03 4.73
N GLY A 294 -15.93 11.49 5.56
CA GLY A 294 -15.87 10.09 5.97
C GLY A 294 -16.09 9.11 4.83
N THR A 295 -16.93 9.44 3.85
CA THR A 295 -17.11 8.64 2.63
C THR A 295 -15.85 8.62 1.78
N VAL A 296 -15.19 9.77 1.61
CA VAL A 296 -13.94 9.89 0.84
C VAL A 296 -12.78 9.19 1.56
N LEU A 297 -12.68 9.31 2.88
CA LEU A 297 -11.66 8.61 3.65
C LEU A 297 -11.88 7.09 3.63
N ALA A 298 -13.12 6.61 3.74
CA ALA A 298 -13.44 5.19 3.61
C ALA A 298 -13.11 4.65 2.21
N PHE A 299 -13.37 5.43 1.16
CA PHE A 299 -12.93 5.12 -0.21
C PHE A 299 -11.41 4.98 -0.27
N MET A 300 -10.67 5.97 0.21
CA MET A 300 -9.21 5.97 0.24
C MET A 300 -8.65 4.77 1.01
N MET A 301 -9.18 4.48 2.21
CA MET A 301 -8.78 3.32 3.02
C MET A 301 -9.02 2.00 2.29
N SER A 302 -10.16 1.86 1.59
CA SER A 302 -10.48 0.68 0.80
C SER A 302 -9.51 0.49 -0.37
N VAL A 303 -9.25 1.54 -1.14
CA VAL A 303 -8.32 1.52 -2.26
C VAL A 303 -6.92 1.09 -1.80
N ILE A 304 -6.47 1.57 -0.64
CA ILE A 304 -5.11 1.30 -0.19
C ILE A 304 -4.99 -0.07 0.50
N ALA A 305 -5.98 -0.46 1.32
CA ALA A 305 -5.91 -1.67 2.15
C ALA A 305 -6.50 -2.93 1.48
N LEU A 306 -7.45 -2.78 0.56
CA LEU A 306 -8.25 -3.88 0.00
C LEU A 306 -8.14 -4.03 -1.52
N SER A 307 -7.18 -3.34 -2.16
CA SER A 307 -7.04 -3.37 -3.61
C SER A 307 -6.92 -4.78 -4.21
N PHE A 308 -7.37 -4.93 -5.45
CA PHE A 308 -7.25 -6.19 -6.19
C PHE A 308 -5.82 -6.75 -6.23
N PRO A 309 -4.76 -5.95 -6.51
CA PRO A 309 -3.39 -6.48 -6.49
C PRO A 309 -2.97 -7.01 -5.13
N GLU A 310 -3.46 -6.41 -4.04
CA GLU A 310 -3.19 -6.93 -2.70
C GLU A 310 -3.78 -8.33 -2.53
N MET A 311 -5.01 -8.55 -2.97
CA MET A 311 -5.65 -9.88 -2.93
C MET A 311 -4.87 -10.91 -3.76
N VAL A 312 -4.36 -10.53 -4.94
CA VAL A 312 -3.54 -11.40 -5.80
C VAL A 312 -2.22 -11.77 -5.12
N ILE A 313 -1.59 -10.84 -4.40
CA ILE A 313 -0.35 -11.12 -3.67
C ILE A 313 -0.63 -11.98 -2.44
N LEU A 314 -1.68 -11.66 -1.65
CA LEU A 314 -2.11 -12.46 -0.51
C LEU A 314 -2.48 -13.89 -0.91
N ARG A 315 -3.04 -14.12 -2.09
CA ARG A 315 -3.37 -15.46 -2.60
C ARG A 315 -2.18 -16.40 -2.71
N LYS A 316 -0.96 -15.87 -2.81
CA LYS A 316 0.27 -16.69 -2.83
C LYS A 316 0.58 -17.32 -1.48
N VAL A 317 0.09 -16.74 -0.39
CA VAL A 317 0.40 -17.15 1.00
C VAL A 317 -0.83 -17.60 1.80
N LEU A 318 -2.02 -17.12 1.45
CA LEU A 318 -3.28 -17.43 2.11
C LEU A 318 -4.21 -18.20 1.18
N LYS A 319 -4.98 -19.14 1.75
CA LYS A 319 -6.09 -19.81 1.05
C LYS A 319 -7.25 -18.83 0.85
N PRO A 320 -8.10 -19.00 -0.17
CA PRO A 320 -9.17 -18.05 -0.51
C PRO A 320 -10.13 -17.76 0.64
N ARG A 321 -10.38 -18.76 1.51
CA ARG A 321 -11.24 -18.62 2.68
C ARG A 321 -10.75 -17.54 3.64
N LEU A 322 -9.44 -17.49 3.91
CA LEU A 322 -8.85 -16.49 4.81
C LEU A 322 -8.80 -15.10 4.17
N ILE A 323 -8.59 -15.03 2.86
CA ILE A 323 -8.67 -13.77 2.10
C ILE A 323 -10.07 -13.21 2.17
N TYR A 324 -11.09 -14.06 2.00
CA TYR A 324 -12.48 -13.64 2.13
C TYR A 324 -12.79 -13.12 3.53
N MET A 325 -12.36 -13.82 4.59
CA MET A 325 -12.51 -13.35 5.97
C MET A 325 -11.83 -12.01 6.20
N PHE A 326 -10.58 -11.87 5.76
CA PHE A 326 -9.83 -10.62 5.80
C PHE A 326 -10.61 -9.48 5.12
N LEU A 327 -11.07 -9.71 3.89
CA LEU A 327 -11.80 -8.73 3.10
C LEU A 327 -13.08 -8.29 3.81
N VAL A 328 -13.88 -9.23 4.31
CA VAL A 328 -15.13 -8.92 5.02
C VAL A 328 -14.87 -8.13 6.30
N ILE A 329 -13.95 -8.59 7.15
CA ILE A 329 -13.69 -7.96 8.45
C ILE A 329 -13.15 -6.54 8.27
N VAL A 330 -12.19 -6.36 7.37
CA VAL A 330 -11.59 -5.04 7.12
C VAL A 330 -12.56 -4.12 6.39
N THR A 331 -13.36 -4.61 5.44
CA THR A 331 -14.44 -3.85 4.78
C THR A 331 -15.42 -3.30 5.81
N LEU A 332 -15.89 -4.13 6.75
CA LEU A 332 -16.79 -3.71 7.82
C LEU A 332 -16.14 -2.65 8.72
N GLY A 333 -14.86 -2.84 9.07
CA GLY A 333 -14.09 -1.86 9.84
C GLY A 333 -14.00 -0.49 9.14
N ILE A 334 -13.68 -0.49 7.84
CA ILE A 334 -13.59 0.75 7.03
C ILE A 334 -14.96 1.42 6.92
N ILE A 335 -16.05 0.67 6.72
CA ILE A 335 -17.40 1.22 6.67
C ILE A 335 -17.77 1.88 8.00
N LEU A 336 -17.49 1.20 9.13
CA LEU A 336 -17.73 1.75 10.46
C LEU A 336 -16.98 3.05 10.69
N VAL A 337 -15.71 3.11 10.26
CA VAL A 337 -14.90 4.33 10.35
C VAL A 337 -15.43 5.43 9.42
N GLY A 338 -15.85 5.11 8.20
CA GLY A 338 -16.48 6.09 7.31
C GLY A 338 -17.72 6.73 7.93
N TYR A 339 -18.59 5.92 8.55
CA TYR A 339 -19.73 6.45 9.30
C TYR A 339 -19.32 7.26 10.54
N LEU A 340 -18.31 6.80 11.28
CA LEU A 340 -17.78 7.52 12.44
C LEU A 340 -17.26 8.91 12.03
N PHE A 341 -16.52 9.01 10.93
CA PHE A 341 -16.05 10.30 10.40
C PHE A 341 -17.20 11.20 9.96
N ASN A 342 -18.19 10.65 9.25
CA ASN A 342 -19.37 11.43 8.86
C ASN A 342 -20.20 11.90 10.07
N TRP A 343 -20.15 11.17 11.19
CA TRP A 343 -20.82 11.54 12.43
C TRP A 343 -20.06 12.60 13.23
N ILE A 344 -18.73 12.48 13.34
CA ILE A 344 -17.86 13.44 14.05
C ILE A 344 -17.71 14.75 13.27
N ILE A 345 -17.62 14.65 11.95
CA ILE A 345 -17.44 15.77 11.02
C ILE A 345 -18.64 15.78 10.07
N PRO A 346 -19.84 16.13 10.56
CA PRO A 346 -20.98 16.34 9.68
C PRO A 346 -20.60 17.45 8.70
N ALA A 347 -20.84 17.23 7.41
CA ALA A 347 -20.47 18.14 6.33
C ALA A 347 -20.90 19.57 6.70
N THR A 348 -19.96 20.38 7.17
CA THR A 348 -20.17 21.80 7.42
C THR A 348 -20.05 22.49 6.07
N PHE A 349 -21.18 23.06 5.66
CA PHE A 349 -21.44 23.77 4.40
C PHE A 349 -20.29 24.63 3.89
#